data_AF-A0A832JNS5-F1
#
_entry.id   AF-A0A832JNS5-F1
#
_cell.length_a   1.000
_cell.length_b   1.000
_cell.length_c   1.000
_cell.angle_alpha   90.00
_cell.angle_beta   90.00
_cell.angle_gamma   90.00
#
_symmetry.space_group_name_H-M   'P 1'
#
loop_
_entity.id
_entity.type
_entity.pdbx_description
1 polymer ?
#
loop_
_entity_poly.entity_id
_entity_poly.type
_entity_poly.pdbx_seq_one_letter_code
_entity_poly.pdbx_strand_id
1 'polypeptide(L)'
;MSAAQKHGELKEAWRMLREIIASLRSFLETDDYSRIDEAHRICEELSARPVSSELSGLKDLVVNLSEMKRRLEARNYSPNTIEHGLLVQQAVYAISRANIIATGLEFLFKRARGG
;
A
#
# COMPACT_ATOMS: atom_id res chain seq x y z
N MET A 1 -11.31 -6.40 21.01
CA MET A 1 -11.60 -7.10 19.74
C MET A 1 -11.47 -8.60 19.97
N SER A 2 -12.45 -9.41 19.54
CA SER A 2 -12.36 -10.87 19.65
C SER A 2 -11.34 -11.46 18.66
N ALA A 3 -10.88 -12.69 18.90
CA ALA A 3 -9.94 -13.36 18.00
C ALA A 3 -10.50 -13.51 16.56
N ALA A 4 -11.79 -13.82 16.44
CA ALA A 4 -12.46 -13.93 15.15
C ALA A 4 -12.55 -12.58 14.42
N GLN A 5 -12.90 -11.50 15.14
CA GLN A 5 -12.92 -10.15 14.59
C GLN A 5 -11.53 -9.72 14.11
N LYS A 6 -10.50 -9.97 14.94
CA LYS A 6 -9.11 -9.67 14.59
C LYS A 6 -8.66 -10.40 13.33
N HIS A 7 -9.00 -11.68 13.20
CA HIS A 7 -8.68 -12.46 12.01
C HIS A 7 -9.37 -11.91 10.75
N GLY A 8 -10.62 -11.46 10.87
CA GLY A 8 -11.34 -10.77 9.80
C GLY A 8 -10.64 -9.48 9.37
N GLU A 9 -10.27 -8.64 10.34
CA GLU A 9 -9.55 -7.39 10.09
C GLU A 9 -8.18 -7.61 9.43
N LEU A 10 -7.42 -8.64 9.84
CA LEU A 10 -6.15 -8.96 9.21
C LEU A 10 -6.31 -9.46 7.77
N LYS A 11 -7.34 -10.26 7.48
CA LYS A 11 -7.65 -10.68 6.10
C LYS A 11 -8.00 -9.49 5.22
N GLU A 12 -8.77 -8.55 5.77
CA GLU A 12 -9.14 -7.34 5.06
C GLU A 12 -7.93 -6.46 4.81
N ALA A 13 -7.05 -6.29 5.80
CA ALA A 13 -5.76 -5.62 5.61
C ALA A 13 -4.91 -6.26 4.50
N TRP A 14 -4.86 -7.60 4.44
CA TRP A 14 -4.17 -8.31 3.37
C TRP A 14 -4.77 -8.01 1.99
N ARG A 15 -6.11 -7.99 1.86
CA ARG A 15 -6.80 -7.64 0.61
C ARG A 15 -6.44 -6.22 0.17
N MET A 16 -6.51 -5.25 1.08
CA MET A 16 -6.17 -3.86 0.81
C MET A 16 -4.70 -3.68 0.37
N LEU A 17 -3.76 -4.41 0.97
CA LEU A 17 -2.36 -4.40 0.54
C LEU A 17 -2.21 -4.92 -0.89
N ARG A 18 -2.95 -5.97 -1.28
CA ARG A 18 -2.97 -6.49 -2.66
C ARG A 18 -3.55 -5.47 -3.64
N GLU A 19 -4.54 -4.70 -3.24
CA GLU A 19 -5.12 -3.63 -4.07
C GLU A 19 -4.15 -2.45 -4.25
N ILE A 20 -3.44 -2.04 -3.19
CA ILE A 20 -2.36 -1.04 -3.30
C ILE A 20 -1.32 -1.51 -4.32
N ILE A 21 -0.88 -2.77 -4.24
CA ILE A 21 0.09 -3.33 -5.19
C ILE A 21 -0.45 -3.32 -6.61
N ALA A 22 -1.70 -3.72 -6.82
CA ALA A 22 -2.32 -3.75 -8.13
C ALA A 22 -2.41 -2.34 -8.73
N SER A 23 -2.86 -1.36 -7.95
CA SER A 23 -2.96 0.03 -8.39
C SER A 23 -1.60 0.60 -8.79
N LEU A 24 -0.57 0.42 -7.95
CA LEU A 24 0.78 0.89 -8.26
C LEU A 24 1.40 0.17 -9.48
N ARG A 25 1.07 -1.10 -9.72
CA ARG A 25 1.49 -1.79 -10.96
C ARG A 25 0.80 -1.20 -12.18
N SER A 26 -0.49 -0.94 -12.10
CA SER A 26 -1.22 -0.26 -13.18
C SER A 26 -0.64 1.12 -13.47
N PHE A 27 -0.21 1.88 -12.45
CA PHE A 27 0.54 3.11 -12.66
C PHE A 27 1.79 2.88 -13.52
N LEU A 28 2.63 1.89 -13.16
CA LEU A 28 3.87 1.58 -13.89
C LEU A 28 3.63 1.11 -15.34
N GLU A 29 2.45 0.58 -15.64
CA GLU A 29 2.10 0.07 -16.97
C GLU A 29 1.44 1.12 -17.87
N THR A 30 0.76 2.10 -17.27
CA THR A 30 -0.14 3.02 -18.01
C THR A 30 0.23 4.49 -17.85
N ASP A 31 1.15 4.82 -16.96
CA ASP A 31 1.50 6.17 -16.52
C ASP A 31 0.29 6.99 -15.99
N ASP A 32 -0.82 6.30 -15.67
CA ASP A 32 -2.02 6.92 -15.10
C ASP A 32 -1.80 7.28 -13.62
N TYR A 33 -1.57 8.58 -13.37
CA TYR A 33 -1.32 9.08 -12.02
C TYR A 33 -2.50 8.92 -11.06
N SER A 34 -3.74 8.74 -11.54
CA SER A 34 -4.90 8.49 -10.67
C SER A 34 -4.76 7.20 -9.87
N ARG A 35 -3.92 6.26 -10.33
CA ARG A 35 -3.59 5.01 -9.63
C ARG A 35 -2.74 5.23 -8.39
N ILE A 36 -1.96 6.31 -8.33
CA ILE A 36 -1.24 6.70 -7.11
C ILE A 36 -2.22 7.23 -6.07
N ASP A 37 -3.23 8.01 -6.49
CA ASP A 37 -4.29 8.48 -5.58
C ASP A 37 -5.13 7.33 -5.03
N GLU A 38 -5.47 6.37 -5.89
CA GLU A 38 -6.19 5.17 -5.49
C GLU A 38 -5.38 4.37 -4.46
N ALA A 39 -4.10 4.13 -4.71
CA ALA A 39 -3.20 3.45 -3.77
C ALA A 39 -3.07 4.21 -2.44
N HIS A 40 -2.93 5.53 -2.49
CA HIS A 40 -2.86 6.40 -1.31
C HIS A 40 -4.13 6.31 -0.47
N ARG A 41 -5.31 6.47 -1.08
CA ARG A 41 -6.61 6.37 -0.41
C ARG A 41 -6.78 5.03 0.32
N ILE A 42 -6.48 3.93 -0.37
CA ILE A 42 -6.57 2.59 0.23
C ILE A 42 -5.59 2.46 1.41
N CYS A 43 -4.39 3.02 1.30
CA CYS A 43 -3.41 2.99 2.38
C CYS A 43 -3.83 3.83 3.59
N GLU A 44 -4.44 4.99 3.38
CA GLU A 44 -5.03 5.80 4.46
C GLU A 44 -6.16 5.05 5.17
N GLU A 45 -7.09 4.45 4.40
CA GLU A 45 -8.15 3.61 4.96
C GLU A 45 -7.58 2.45 5.77
N LEU A 46 -6.53 1.79 5.28
CA LEU A 46 -5.81 0.73 5.99
C LEU A 46 -5.19 1.23 7.29
N SER A 47 -4.59 2.42 7.28
CA SER A 47 -3.94 3.03 8.46
C SER A 47 -4.92 3.38 9.58
N ALA A 48 -6.17 3.70 9.22
CA ALA A 48 -7.23 3.99 10.17
C ALA A 48 -7.85 2.72 10.80
N ARG A 49 -7.55 1.53 10.28
CA ARG A 49 -8.12 0.27 10.80
C ARG A 49 -7.53 -0.12 12.16
N PRO A 50 -8.30 -0.82 13.02
CA PRO A 50 -7.82 -1.25 14.35
C PRO A 50 -6.56 -2.13 14.34
N VAL A 51 -6.30 -2.86 13.26
CA VAL A 51 -5.14 -3.75 13.12
C VAL A 51 -3.90 -3.07 12.58
N SER A 52 -3.94 -1.76 12.26
CA SER A 52 -2.84 -1.05 11.61
C SER A 52 -1.54 -1.07 12.43
N SER A 53 -1.65 -1.05 13.75
CA SER A 53 -0.50 -1.15 14.67
C SER A 53 0.22 -2.49 14.63
N GLU A 54 -0.43 -3.54 14.11
CA GLU A 54 0.15 -4.88 13.95
C GLU A 54 0.87 -5.06 12.61
N LEU A 55 0.66 -4.13 11.67
CA LEU A 55 1.24 -4.17 10.33
C LEU A 55 2.62 -3.51 10.34
N SER A 56 3.62 -4.26 10.78
CA SER A 56 5.01 -3.78 10.77
C SER A 56 5.42 -3.28 9.38
N GLY A 57 5.88 -2.03 9.30
CA GLY A 57 6.24 -1.37 8.04
C GLY A 57 5.13 -0.54 7.39
N LEU A 58 3.89 -0.57 7.91
CA LEU A 58 2.79 0.23 7.36
C LEU A 58 3.06 1.74 7.41
N LYS A 59 3.63 2.25 8.51
CA LYS A 59 3.96 3.68 8.63
C LYS A 59 4.84 4.18 7.48
N ASP A 60 5.83 3.37 7.11
CA ASP A 60 6.73 3.69 6.00
C ASP A 60 6.00 3.65 4.65
N LEU A 61 5.12 2.68 4.43
CA LEU A 61 4.27 2.63 3.23
C LEU A 61 3.37 3.87 3.12
N VAL A 62 2.72 4.27 4.21
CA VAL A 62 1.87 5.48 4.26
C VAL A 62 2.67 6.72 3.91
N VAL A 63 3.85 6.91 4.53
CA VAL A 63 4.71 8.07 4.25
C VAL A 63 5.11 8.12 2.78
N ASN A 64 5.45 6.98 2.18
CA ASN A 64 5.84 6.93 0.78
C ASN A 64 4.67 7.29 -0.15
N LEU A 65 3.49 6.73 0.06
CA LEU A 65 2.32 7.04 -0.77
C LEU A 65 1.84 8.49 -0.60
N SER A 66 1.86 9.01 0.62
CA SER A 66 1.53 10.42 0.88
C SER A 66 2.52 11.36 0.19
N GLU A 67 3.81 11.03 0.19
CA GLU A 67 4.83 11.83 -0.49
C GLU A 67 4.67 11.79 -2.01
N MET A 68 4.35 10.62 -2.58
CA MET A 68 4.07 10.50 -4.02
C MET A 68 2.88 11.37 -4.44
N LYS A 69 1.77 11.28 -3.70
CA LYS A 69 0.58 12.10 -3.94
C LYS A 69 0.89 13.60 -3.81
N ARG A 70 1.56 14.00 -2.73
CA ARG A 70 1.97 15.39 -2.50
C ARG A 70 2.78 15.96 -3.66
N ARG A 71 3.69 15.16 -4.24
CA ARG A 71 4.49 15.56 -5.41
C ARG A 71 3.64 15.73 -6.66
N LEU A 72 2.67 14.86 -6.90
CA LEU A 72 1.73 14.98 -8.01
C LEU A 72 0.85 16.23 -7.87
N GLU A 73 0.27 16.45 -6.70
CA GLU A 73 -0.55 17.63 -6.40
C GLU A 73 0.25 18.92 -6.57
N ALA A 74 1.49 18.97 -6.07
CA ALA A 74 2.38 20.12 -6.24
C ALA A 74 2.73 20.43 -7.72
N ARG A 75 2.52 19.47 -8.62
CA ARG A 75 2.74 19.60 -10.06
C ARG A 75 1.45 19.61 -10.88
N ASN A 76 0.29 19.70 -10.23
CA ASN A 76 -1.02 19.57 -10.89
C ASN A 76 -1.09 18.35 -11.82
N TYR A 77 -0.54 17.21 -11.37
CA TYR A 77 -0.51 15.96 -12.13
C TYR A 77 0.22 16.04 -13.49
N SER A 78 1.13 17.01 -13.64
CA SER A 78 1.97 17.17 -14.83
C SER A 78 3.46 17.18 -14.47
N PRO A 79 4.00 16.08 -13.89
CA PRO A 79 5.42 15.99 -13.55
C PRO A 79 6.29 16.01 -14.82
N ASN A 80 7.49 16.58 -14.73
CA ASN A 80 8.47 16.46 -15.80
C ASN A 80 9.10 15.04 -15.82
N THR A 81 9.91 14.74 -16.84
CA THR A 81 10.53 13.42 -17.02
C THR A 81 11.33 12.93 -15.81
N ILE A 82 12.07 13.81 -15.14
CA ILE A 82 12.87 13.43 -13.96
C ILE A 82 11.93 13.10 -12.79
N GLU A 83 10.92 13.94 -12.57
CA GLU A 83 9.93 13.75 -11.50
C GLU A 83 9.11 12.48 -11.70
N HIS A 84 8.71 12.21 -12.95
CA HIS A 84 8.07 10.95 -13.32
C HIS A 84 8.98 9.75 -13.04
N GLY A 85 10.26 9.81 -13.41
CA GLY A 85 11.23 8.76 -13.09
C GLY A 85 11.38 8.51 -11.59
N LEU A 86 11.33 9.56 -10.76
CA LEU A 86 11.34 9.43 -9.30
C LEU A 86 10.05 8.79 -8.77
N LEU A 87 8.89 9.13 -9.34
CA LEU A 87 7.61 8.50 -8.98
C LEU A 87 7.61 7.00 -9.33
N VAL A 88 8.16 6.62 -10.48
CA VAL A 88 8.34 5.22 -10.89
C VAL A 88 9.20 4.45 -9.88
N GLN A 89 10.36 5.00 -9.51
CA GLN A 89 11.23 4.39 -8.49
C GLN A 89 10.52 4.23 -7.14
N GLN A 90 9.78 5.26 -6.72
CA GLN A 90 9.06 5.24 -5.46
C GLN A 90 7.87 4.26 -5.48
N ALA A 91 7.18 4.12 -6.62
CA ALA A 91 6.13 3.12 -6.80
C ALA A 91 6.67 1.69 -6.68
N VAL A 92 7.82 1.38 -7.31
CA VAL A 92 8.48 0.07 -7.18
C VAL A 92 8.87 -0.22 -5.72
N TYR A 93 9.37 0.78 -5.01
CA TYR A 93 9.66 0.67 -3.59
C TYR A 93 8.39 0.38 -2.77
N ALA A 94 7.34 1.18 -2.96
CA ALA A 94 6.07 1.03 -2.24
C ALA A 94 5.40 -0.34 -2.52
N ILE A 95 5.45 -0.83 -3.77
CA ILE A 95 5.02 -2.20 -4.12
C ILE A 95 5.78 -3.24 -3.30
N SER A 96 7.11 -3.11 -3.22
CA SER A 96 7.96 -4.04 -2.47
C SER A 96 7.61 -4.04 -0.98
N ARG A 97 7.37 -2.85 -0.40
CA ARG A 97 6.96 -2.70 1.00
C ARG A 97 5.59 -3.32 1.26
N ALA A 98 4.58 -3.02 0.44
CA ALA A 98 3.26 -3.62 0.56
C ALA A 98 3.30 -5.15 0.43
N ASN A 99 4.13 -5.68 -0.48
CA ASN A 99 4.33 -7.12 -0.65
C ASN A 99 4.92 -7.79 0.59
N ILE A 100 5.94 -7.17 1.23
CA ILE A 100 6.54 -7.69 2.46
C ILE A 100 5.49 -7.80 3.55
N ILE A 101 4.67 -6.77 3.75
CA ILE A 101 3.60 -6.76 4.76
C ILE A 101 2.56 -7.86 4.45
N ALA A 102 2.08 -7.93 3.20
CA ALA A 102 1.10 -8.91 2.77
C ALA A 102 1.61 -10.35 2.97
N THR A 103 2.87 -10.60 2.63
CA THR A 103 3.51 -11.90 2.81
C THR A 103 3.65 -12.26 4.29
N GLY A 104 3.97 -11.29 5.16
CA GLY A 104 3.97 -11.48 6.61
C GLY A 104 2.62 -11.93 7.15
N LEU A 105 1.53 -11.34 6.66
CA LEU A 105 0.16 -11.76 7.00
C LEU A 105 -0.15 -13.17 6.49
N GLU A 106 0.29 -13.54 5.29
CA GLU A 106 0.11 -14.91 4.77
C GLU A 106 0.79 -15.95 5.65
N PHE A 107 2.02 -15.68 6.11
CA PHE A 107 2.70 -16.55 7.05
C PHE A 107 1.94 -16.66 8.38
N LEU A 108 1.42 -15.55 8.89
CA LEU A 108 0.59 -15.56 10.09
C LEU A 108 -0.68 -16.41 9.91
N PHE A 109 -1.36 -16.28 8.77
CA PHE A 109 -2.55 -17.09 8.46
C PHE A 109 -2.24 -18.57 8.31
N LYS A 110 -1.12 -18.93 7.68
CA LYS A 110 -0.68 -20.32 7.54
C LYS A 110 -0.40 -20.93 8.91
N ARG A 111 0.35 -20.24 9.77
CA ARG A 111 0.65 -20.69 11.14
C ARG A 111 -0.60 -20.88 11.99
N ALA A 112 -1.61 -20.02 11.83
CA ALA A 112 -2.87 -20.12 12.57
C ALA A 112 -3.74 -21.34 12.17
N ARG A 113 -3.49 -21.96 11.02
CA ARG A 113 -4.23 -23.15 10.54
C ARG A 113 -3.65 -24.48 11.04
N GLY A 114 -2.57 -24.44 11.82
CA GLY A 114 -1.78 -25.62 12.16
C GLY A 114 -0.78 -25.91 11.04
N GLY A 115 0.50 -25.99 11.40
CA GLY A 115 1.53 -26.55 10.51
C GLY A 115 1.29 -28.03 10.28
#